data_AF-A0A3M1N5W3-F1
#
_entry.id   AF-A0A3M1N5W3-F1
#
_cell.length_a   1.000
_cell.length_b   1.000
_cell.length_c   1.000
_cell.angle_alpha   90.00
_cell.angle_beta   90.00
_cell.angle_gamma   90.00
#
_symmetry.space_group_name_H-M   'P 1'
#
loop_
_entity.id
_entity.type
_entity.pdbx_description
1 polymer ?
#
loop_
_entity_poly.entity_id
_entity_poly.type
_entity_poly.pdbx_seq_one_letter_code
_entity_poly.pdbx_strand_id
1 'polypeptide(L)'
;MGWKKCLWLLLLGWVVTGCGNRAELFRTPYDRALQRALRKQGGGWVSVRGHPAAVSEEASDRIMPGQFLRVVLETPQPLGEESSSWSVIRVDTLRVYEDSLVYLPWAGGLRIGGLPRDSGQKVLEVAAQRIFVGARLRVYPLYP
;
A
#
# COMPACT_ATOMS: atom_id res chain seq x y z
N MET A 1 -12.82 -43.11 -33.42
CA MET A 1 -13.01 -42.16 -32.30
C MET A 1 -11.66 -41.48 -31.98
N GLY A 2 -11.27 -40.37 -32.64
CA GLY A 2 -9.88 -39.87 -32.48
C GLY A 2 -9.65 -38.36 -32.62
N TRP A 3 -10.44 -37.64 -33.40
CA TRP A 3 -10.17 -36.22 -33.68
C TRP A 3 -10.72 -35.26 -32.61
N LYS A 4 -11.95 -35.50 -32.14
CA LYS A 4 -12.62 -34.59 -31.18
C LYS A 4 -11.91 -34.52 -29.81
N LYS A 5 -11.22 -35.59 -29.40
CA LYS A 5 -10.45 -35.64 -28.15
C LYS A 5 -9.12 -34.86 -28.25
N CYS A 6 -8.47 -34.90 -29.42
CA CYS A 6 -7.23 -34.13 -29.64
C CYS A 6 -7.50 -32.62 -29.70
N LEU A 7 -8.61 -32.21 -30.30
CA LEU A 7 -9.00 -30.79 -30.36
C LEU A 7 -9.29 -30.21 -28.95
N TRP A 8 -9.91 -31.01 -28.08
CA TRP A 8 -10.19 -30.62 -26.69
C TRP A 8 -8.91 -30.46 -25.86
N LEU A 9 -7.92 -31.34 -26.05
CA LEU A 9 -6.64 -31.27 -25.34
C LEU A 9 -5.81 -30.05 -25.77
N LEU A 10 -5.84 -29.69 -27.06
CA LEU A 10 -5.16 -28.50 -27.57
C LEU A 10 -5.80 -27.18 -27.07
N LEU A 11 -7.13 -27.12 -27.01
CA LEU A 11 -7.86 -25.97 -26.47
C LEU A 11 -7.64 -25.79 -24.96
N LEU A 12 -7.61 -26.89 -24.18
CA LEU A 12 -7.26 -26.84 -22.76
C LEU A 12 -5.81 -26.39 -22.52
N GLY A 13 -4.87 -26.84 -23.35
CA GLY A 13 -3.47 -26.41 -23.27
C GLY A 13 -3.28 -24.89 -23.48
N TRP A 14 -4.02 -24.31 -24.44
CA TRP A 14 -4.01 -22.86 -24.69
C TRP A 14 -4.67 -22.05 -23.56
N VAL A 15 -5.75 -22.54 -22.96
CA VAL A 15 -6.41 -21.86 -21.82
C VAL A 15 -5.53 -21.88 -20.57
N VAL A 16 -4.81 -22.98 -20.32
CA VAL A 16 -3.93 -23.11 -19.14
C VAL A 16 -2.63 -22.31 -19.31
N THR A 17 -2.08 -22.22 -20.52
CA THR A 17 -0.86 -21.42 -20.78
C THR A 17 -1.14 -19.91 -20.86
N GLY A 18 -2.34 -19.48 -21.26
CA GLY A 18 -2.71 -18.06 -21.32
C GLY A 18 -2.94 -17.40 -19.94
N CYS A 19 -3.23 -18.18 -18.89
CA CYS A 19 -3.49 -17.66 -17.54
C CYS A 19 -2.24 -17.56 -16.64
N GLY A 20 -1.15 -18.25 -16.98
CA GLY A 20 0.04 -18.35 -16.12
C GLY A 20 0.91 -17.09 -16.05
N ASN A 21 0.97 -16.29 -17.12
CA ASN A 21 1.96 -15.20 -17.24
C ASN A 21 1.46 -13.80 -16.85
N ARG A 22 0.17 -13.62 -16.50
CA ARG A 22 -0.31 -12.30 -16.05
C ARG A 22 0.07 -11.95 -14.62
N ALA A 23 0.47 -12.91 -13.80
CA ALA A 23 0.95 -12.64 -12.44
C ALA A 23 2.34 -12.00 -12.42
N GLU A 24 3.13 -12.15 -13.48
CA GLU A 24 4.47 -11.57 -13.57
C GLU A 24 4.47 -10.12 -14.05
N LEU A 25 3.46 -9.71 -14.83
CA LEU A 25 3.29 -8.32 -15.26
C LEU A 25 3.07 -7.33 -14.10
N PHE A 26 2.68 -7.83 -12.92
CA PHE A 26 2.53 -7.03 -11.70
C PHE A 26 3.63 -7.30 -10.67
N ARG A 27 4.65 -8.12 -10.98
CA ARG A 27 5.80 -8.35 -10.10
C ARG A 27 6.93 -7.42 -10.47
N THR A 28 6.94 -6.25 -9.87
CA THR A 28 8.08 -5.35 -9.94
C THR A 28 9.15 -5.74 -8.93
N PRO A 29 10.43 -5.37 -9.14
CA PRO A 29 11.48 -5.60 -8.15
C PRO A 29 11.12 -5.07 -6.76
N TYR A 30 10.32 -3.99 -6.71
CA TYR A 30 9.80 -3.41 -5.48
C TYR A 30 8.80 -4.31 -4.75
N ASP A 31 8.02 -5.16 -5.44
CA ASP A 31 7.11 -6.10 -4.78
C ASP A 31 7.87 -7.19 -4.02
N ARG A 32 9.04 -7.60 -4.53
CA ARG A 32 9.92 -8.53 -3.80
C ARG A 32 10.57 -7.85 -2.60
N ALA A 33 10.98 -6.59 -2.73
CA ALA A 33 11.49 -5.80 -1.61
C ALA A 33 10.41 -5.62 -0.53
N LEU A 34 9.20 -5.27 -0.92
CA LEU A 34 8.03 -5.20 -0.04
C LEU A 34 7.74 -6.55 0.61
N GLN A 35 7.69 -7.65 -0.14
CA GLN A 35 7.46 -8.97 0.46
C GLN A 35 8.55 -9.38 1.46
N ARG A 36 9.82 -9.08 1.17
CA ARG A 36 10.93 -9.32 2.12
C ARG A 36 10.78 -8.47 3.37
N ALA A 37 10.39 -7.21 3.21
CA ALA A 37 10.13 -6.30 4.31
C ALA A 37 9.01 -6.80 5.22
N LEU A 38 7.86 -7.15 4.62
CA LEU A 38 6.70 -7.68 5.33
C LEU A 38 7.05 -8.99 6.06
N ARG A 39 7.92 -9.83 5.48
CA ARG A 39 8.40 -11.07 6.12
C ARG A 39 9.36 -10.84 7.28
N LYS A 40 10.21 -9.81 7.21
CA LYS A 40 11.09 -9.41 8.33
C LYS A 40 10.31 -8.77 9.47
N GLN A 41 9.13 -8.22 9.18
CA GLN A 41 8.23 -7.60 10.14
C GLN A 41 7.43 -8.67 10.93
N GLY A 42 8.12 -9.58 11.62
CA GLY A 42 7.53 -10.66 12.43
C GLY A 42 6.80 -10.21 13.70
N GLY A 43 6.68 -8.90 13.92
CA GLY A 43 5.90 -8.27 14.98
C GLY A 43 4.81 -7.36 14.42
N GLY A 44 3.84 -6.98 15.27
CA GLY A 44 2.65 -6.20 14.89
C GLY A 44 2.91 -5.03 13.92
N TRP A 45 1.89 -4.70 13.13
CA TRP A 45 1.99 -3.72 12.04
C TRP A 45 2.40 -2.31 12.48
N VAL A 46 2.10 -1.98 13.73
CA VAL A 46 2.38 -0.73 14.42
C VAL A 46 3.06 -1.08 15.75
N SER A 47 4.20 -0.45 16.04
CA SER A 47 4.89 -0.59 17.32
C SER A 47 4.05 -0.01 18.46
N VAL A 48 4.39 -0.36 19.70
CA VAL A 48 3.75 0.18 20.92
C VAL A 48 3.79 1.73 20.98
N ARG A 49 4.65 2.39 20.20
CA ARG A 49 4.72 3.86 20.06
C ARG A 49 4.04 4.43 18.81
N GLY A 50 3.19 3.68 18.11
CA GLY A 50 2.47 4.19 16.94
C GLY A 50 3.30 4.29 15.64
N HIS A 51 4.56 3.85 15.66
CA HIS A 51 5.43 3.85 14.48
C HIS A 51 5.35 2.49 13.77
N PRO A 52 5.23 2.42 12.44
CA PRO A 52 5.27 1.15 11.74
C PRO A 52 6.62 0.47 11.93
N ALA A 53 6.63 -0.85 12.04
CA ALA A 53 7.86 -1.59 12.31
C ALA A 53 8.80 -1.77 11.08
N ALA A 54 8.51 -1.13 9.94
CA ALA A 54 9.25 -1.26 8.69
C ALA A 54 9.59 0.09 8.04
N VAL A 55 9.78 1.15 8.85
CA VAL A 55 10.13 2.48 8.35
C VAL A 55 11.64 2.58 8.14
N SER A 56 12.07 3.12 7.01
CA SER A 56 13.47 3.47 6.76
C SER A 56 13.72 4.90 7.29
N GLU A 57 14.59 5.03 8.29
CA GLU A 57 15.02 6.33 8.83
C GLU A 57 15.84 7.15 7.79
N GLU A 58 16.46 6.47 6.82
CA GLU A 58 17.24 7.07 5.73
C GLU A 58 16.40 7.40 4.47
N ALA A 59 15.08 7.22 4.54
CA ALA A 59 14.23 7.46 3.39
C ALA A 59 14.25 8.93 2.98
N SER A 60 14.40 9.17 1.67
CA SER A 60 14.34 10.49 1.04
C SER A 60 13.20 11.36 1.58
N ASP A 61 13.46 12.65 1.76
CA ASP A 61 12.44 13.64 2.14
C ASP A 61 11.37 13.80 1.07
N ARG A 62 11.62 13.32 -0.16
CA ARG A 62 10.65 13.35 -1.25
C ARG A 62 10.08 11.96 -1.51
N ILE A 63 8.78 11.94 -1.83
CA ILE A 63 8.06 10.75 -2.25
C ILE A 63 8.45 10.43 -3.70
N MET A 64 9.08 9.28 -3.94
CA MET A 64 9.55 8.90 -5.27
C MET A 64 8.55 7.98 -5.99
N PRO A 65 8.43 8.06 -7.33
CA PRO A 65 7.77 7.01 -8.11
C PRO A 65 8.41 5.65 -7.84
N GLY A 66 7.60 4.59 -7.84
CA GLY A 66 8.02 3.23 -7.47
C GLY A 66 8.07 2.97 -5.96
N GLN A 67 8.06 4.02 -5.13
CA GLN A 67 8.14 3.90 -3.68
C GLN A 67 6.87 3.31 -3.07
N PHE A 68 7.04 2.50 -2.02
CA PHE A 68 5.94 2.06 -1.18
C PHE A 68 5.81 2.96 0.06
N LEU A 69 4.60 3.46 0.27
CA LEU A 69 4.21 4.24 1.42
C LEU A 69 3.28 3.41 2.29
N ARG A 70 3.48 3.46 3.60
CA ARG A 70 2.51 3.00 4.58
C ARG A 70 1.75 4.20 5.11
N VAL A 71 0.43 4.09 5.07
CA VAL A 71 -0.48 5.12 5.56
C VAL A 71 -1.22 4.57 6.76
N VAL A 72 -1.08 5.24 7.89
CA VAL A 72 -1.76 4.89 9.14
C VAL A 72 -2.81 5.96 9.40
N LEU A 73 -4.06 5.52 9.52
CA LEU A 73 -5.20 6.38 9.82
C LEU A 73 -5.62 6.17 11.26
N GLU A 74 -5.67 7.27 12.00
CA GLU A 74 -5.97 7.31 13.42
C GLU A 74 -7.21 8.17 13.67
N THR A 75 -8.09 7.76 14.59
CA THR A 75 -9.21 8.60 15.06
C THR A 75 -9.08 8.86 16.56
N PRO A 76 -9.65 9.95 17.07
CA PRO A 76 -9.86 10.08 18.50
C PRO A 76 -10.72 8.90 18.97
N GLN A 77 -10.31 8.26 20.07
CA GLN A 77 -11.07 7.18 20.68
C GLN A 77 -12.35 7.76 21.33
N PRO A 78 -13.54 7.18 21.13
CA PRO A 78 -14.75 7.64 21.81
C PRO A 78 -14.60 7.45 23.33
N LEU A 79 -15.00 8.47 24.09
CA LEU A 79 -14.75 8.66 25.53
C LEU A 79 -14.88 7.36 26.35
N GLY A 80 -13.80 6.99 27.06
CA GLY A 80 -13.80 5.90 28.06
C GLY A 80 -12.41 5.59 28.61
N GLU A 81 -11.37 5.74 27.80
CA GLU A 81 -9.96 5.67 28.20
C GLU A 81 -9.27 6.96 27.75
N GLU A 82 -8.28 7.41 28.53
CA GLU A 82 -7.52 8.67 28.43
C GLU A 82 -7.79 9.55 27.19
N SER A 83 -8.30 10.76 27.42
CA SER A 83 -8.70 11.79 26.44
C SER A 83 -7.66 12.20 25.37
N SER A 84 -6.48 11.59 25.34
CA SER A 84 -5.40 11.82 24.37
C SER A 84 -5.04 10.60 23.53
N SER A 85 -5.71 9.45 23.70
CA SER A 85 -5.41 8.24 22.94
C SER A 85 -5.99 8.31 21.51
N TRP A 86 -5.11 8.05 20.55
CA TRP A 86 -5.47 7.91 19.14
C TRP A 86 -5.60 6.42 18.82
N SER A 87 -6.73 6.02 18.26
CA SER A 87 -6.97 4.64 17.84
C SER A 87 -6.68 4.47 16.37
N VAL A 88 -5.84 3.51 16.01
CA VAL A 88 -5.59 3.15 14.61
C VAL A 88 -6.83 2.44 14.07
N ILE A 89 -7.48 3.04 13.08
CA ILE A 89 -8.66 2.46 12.42
C ILE A 89 -8.33 1.79 11.09
N ARG A 90 -7.20 2.17 10.47
CA ARG A 90 -6.79 1.62 9.17
C ARG A 90 -5.29 1.73 8.97
N VAL A 91 -4.72 0.71 8.33
CA VAL A 91 -3.35 0.73 7.84
C VAL A 91 -3.37 0.25 6.40
N ASP A 92 -3.03 1.15 5.48
CA ASP A 92 -2.92 0.84 4.06
C ASP A 92 -1.45 0.87 3.64
N THR A 93 -1.07 0.01 2.69
CA THR A 93 0.23 0.08 2.01
C THR A 93 -0.02 0.43 0.55
N LEU A 94 0.56 1.54 0.10
CA LEU A 94 0.31 2.16 -1.18
C LEU A 94 1.58 2.15 -2.00
N ARG A 95 1.44 1.92 -3.30
CA ARG A 95 2.51 2.14 -4.26
C ARG A 95 2.33 3.50 -4.91
N VAL A 96 3.39 4.27 -4.98
CA VAL A 96 3.49 5.45 -5.85
C VAL A 96 3.83 4.93 -7.24
N TYR A 97 2.93 5.15 -8.20
CA TYR A 97 3.10 4.72 -9.58
C TYR A 97 4.01 5.69 -10.34
N GLU A 98 4.49 5.28 -11.51
CA GLU A 98 5.40 6.06 -12.37
C GLU A 98 4.83 7.43 -12.77
N ASP A 99 3.51 7.53 -12.90
CA ASP A 99 2.76 8.77 -13.15
C ASP A 99 2.64 9.68 -11.91
N SER A 100 3.31 9.33 -10.81
CA SER A 100 3.26 10.01 -9.52
C SER A 100 1.91 9.91 -8.79
N LEU A 101 1.02 9.00 -9.22
CA LEU A 101 -0.25 8.74 -8.54
C LEU A 101 -0.10 7.68 -7.45
N VAL A 102 -0.94 7.80 -6.42
CA VAL A 102 -1.31 6.70 -5.52
C VAL A 102 -2.80 6.46 -5.62
N TYR A 103 -3.22 5.21 -5.51
CA TYR A 103 -4.63 4.84 -5.53
C TYR A 103 -5.04 4.36 -4.14
N LEU A 104 -5.98 5.11 -3.54
CA LEU A 104 -6.58 4.81 -2.26
C LEU A 104 -7.95 4.16 -2.47
N PRO A 105 -8.29 3.07 -1.75
CA PRO A 105 -9.62 2.47 -1.82
C PRO A 105 -10.75 3.44 -1.44
N TRP A 106 -10.45 4.47 -0.65
CA TRP A 106 -11.42 5.40 -0.10
C TRP A 106 -11.40 6.79 -0.73
N ALA A 107 -10.26 7.25 -1.29
CA ALA A 107 -10.14 8.59 -1.90
C ALA A 107 -9.80 8.58 -3.40
N GLY A 108 -9.69 7.42 -4.04
CA GLY A 108 -9.34 7.31 -5.45
C GLY A 108 -7.86 7.67 -5.72
N GLY A 109 -7.58 8.15 -6.93
CA GLY A 109 -6.24 8.50 -7.38
C GLY A 109 -5.80 9.90 -6.90
N LEU A 110 -4.65 9.98 -6.23
CA LEU A 110 -4.06 11.25 -5.78
C LEU A 110 -2.62 11.39 -6.29
N ARG A 111 -2.25 12.58 -6.77
CA ARG A 111 -0.90 12.86 -7.25
C ARG A 111 -0.01 13.34 -6.11
N ILE A 112 0.93 12.50 -5.69
CA ILE A 112 1.84 12.81 -4.58
C ILE A 112 3.32 12.52 -4.88
N GLY A 113 3.63 11.82 -5.98
CA GLY A 113 5.03 11.61 -6.38
C GLY A 113 5.74 12.93 -6.70
N GLY A 114 7.01 13.01 -6.30
CA GLY A 114 7.86 14.19 -6.40
C GLY A 114 7.68 15.21 -5.27
N LEU A 115 6.60 15.11 -4.47
CA LEU A 115 6.35 16.02 -3.35
C LEU A 115 7.25 15.69 -2.16
N PRO A 116 7.60 16.70 -1.34
CA PRO A 116 8.11 16.47 0.01
C PRO A 116 7.10 15.64 0.82
N ARG A 117 7.60 14.77 1.70
CA ARG A 117 6.80 13.86 2.53
C ARG A 117 5.71 14.58 3.29
N ASP A 118 6.04 15.70 3.94
CA ASP A 118 5.08 16.51 4.71
C ASP A 118 3.97 17.07 3.83
N SER A 119 4.31 17.45 2.59
CA SER A 119 3.31 17.94 1.62
C SER A 119 2.41 16.81 1.14
N GLY A 120 2.98 15.64 0.84
CA GLY A 120 2.21 14.44 0.50
C GLY A 120 1.30 13.98 1.64
N GLN A 121 1.79 14.04 2.89
CA GLN A 121 0.98 13.74 4.07
C GLN A 121 -0.20 14.70 4.21
N LYS A 122 0.01 16.01 4.03
CA LYS A 122 -1.10 16.98 4.04
C LYS A 122 -2.16 16.68 2.98
N VAL A 123 -1.75 16.33 1.75
CA VAL A 123 -2.68 15.96 0.67
C VAL A 123 -3.51 14.73 1.07
N LEU A 124 -2.84 13.71 1.61
CA LEU A 124 -3.49 12.48 2.05
C LEU A 124 -4.41 12.71 3.26
N GLU A 125 -4.00 13.55 4.20
CA GLU A 125 -4.77 13.91 5.39
C GLU A 125 -6.04 14.68 5.02
N VAL A 126 -5.95 15.66 4.11
CA VAL A 126 -7.14 16.37 3.58
C VAL A 126 -8.09 15.40 2.90
N ALA A 127 -7.57 14.43 2.14
CA ALA A 127 -8.40 13.40 1.52
C ALA A 127 -9.06 12.50 2.57
N ALA A 128 -8.34 12.12 3.62
CA ALA A 128 -8.85 11.27 4.70
C ALA A 128 -9.94 11.97 5.51
N GLN A 129 -9.76 13.24 5.84
CA GLN A 129 -10.72 14.03 6.63
C GLN A 129 -12.07 14.21 5.94
N ARG A 130 -12.13 14.12 4.60
CA ARG A 130 -13.39 14.15 3.85
C ARG A 130 -14.27 12.93 4.09
N ILE A 131 -13.67 11.81 4.50
CA ILE A 131 -14.35 10.52 4.63
C ILE A 131 -14.40 10.10 6.11
N PHE A 132 -13.34 10.38 6.86
CA PHE A 132 -13.17 10.02 8.26
C PHE A 132 -13.09 11.30 9.09
N VAL A 133 -14.22 11.71 9.67
CA VAL A 133 -14.33 12.95 10.46
C VAL A 133 -13.37 12.90 11.66
N GLY A 134 -12.53 13.92 11.77
CA GLY A 134 -11.56 14.03 12.87
C GLY A 134 -10.39 13.05 12.80
N ALA A 135 -10.22 12.34 11.69
CA ALA A 135 -9.09 11.44 11.52
C ALA A 135 -7.78 12.20 11.27
N ARG A 136 -6.70 11.66 11.81
CA ARG A 136 -5.32 12.02 11.51
C ARG A 136 -4.69 10.94 10.66
N LEU A 137 -3.78 11.36 9.80
CA LEU A 137 -3.09 10.46 8.89
C LEU A 137 -1.58 10.65 9.01
N ARG A 138 -0.87 9.52 9.09
CA ARG A 138 0.59 9.50 9.11
C ARG A 138 1.11 8.70 7.93
N VAL A 139 2.11 9.24 7.24
CA VAL A 139 2.73 8.60 6.08
C VAL A 139 4.14 8.17 6.43
N TYR A 140 4.45 6.91 6.17
CA TYR A 140 5.74 6.32 6.45
C TYR A 140 6.29 5.65 5.20
N PRO A 141 7.46 6.07 4.69
CA PRO A 141 8.11 5.35 3.61
C PRO A 141 8.60 4.00 4.11
N LEU A 142 8.33 2.94 3.35
CA LEU A 142 8.76 1.60 3.72
C LEU A 142 10.22 1.36 3.29
N TYR A 143 10.62 1.79 2.09
CA TYR A 143 11.99 1.65 1.55
C TYR A 143 12.27 2.75 0.50
N PRO A 144 13.54 3.04 0.18
CA PRO A 144 13.90 3.71 -1.08
C PRO A 144 13.68 2.81 -2.31
#